data_AF-A0A7C3IY49-F1
#
_entry.id   AF-A0A7C3IY49-F1
#
_cell.length_a   1.000
_cell.length_b   1.000
_cell.length_c   1.000
_cell.angle_alpha   90.00
_cell.angle_beta   90.00
_cell.angle_gamma   90.00
#
_symmetry.space_group_name_H-M   'P 1'
#
loop_
_entity.id
_entity.type
_entity.pdbx_description
1 polymer ?
#
loop_
_entity_poly.entity_id
_entity_poly.type
_entity_poly.pdbx_seq_one_letter_code
_entity_poly.pdbx_strand_id
1 'polypeptide(L)'
;MKRRLLDILACPMCKHHPIDLLVFEEGQEIEAGMLTCGSCGRWYPIIDGIPHMLPDELRGCEEDVGFLSKWKDRVPEAVLREGKPYSLKDF
;
A
#
# COMPACT_ATOMS: atom_id res chain seq x y z
N MET A 1 1.38 13.21 1.15
CA MET A 1 2.57 12.47 1.64
C MET A 1 3.84 12.97 0.97
N LYS A 2 4.84 13.37 1.77
CA LYS A 2 6.14 13.85 1.25
C LYS A 2 7.07 12.67 0.95
N ARG A 3 7.66 12.66 -0.25
CA ARG A 3 8.61 11.63 -0.71
C ARG A 3 9.78 11.38 0.25
N ARG A 4 10.28 12.42 0.93
CA ARG A 4 11.35 12.34 1.95
C ARG A 4 11.05 11.40 3.12
N LEU A 5 9.78 11.03 3.35
CA LEU A 5 9.43 10.07 4.40
C LEU A 5 9.90 8.65 4.05
N LEU A 6 10.04 8.32 2.76
CA LEU A 6 10.51 6.99 2.32
C LEU A 6 11.92 6.66 2.85
N ASP A 7 12.73 7.68 3.12
CA ASP A 7 14.08 7.50 3.66
C ASP A 7 14.07 6.88 5.07
N ILE A 8 12.95 6.96 5.79
CA ILE A 8 12.81 6.47 7.18
C ILE A 8 11.70 5.44 7.35
N LEU A 9 10.80 5.30 6.38
CA LEU A 9 9.65 4.39 6.48
C LEU A 9 10.06 2.95 6.23
N ALA A 10 9.87 2.10 7.23
CA ALA A 10 10.02 0.66 7.14
C ALA A 10 8.67 -0.04 7.27
N CYS A 11 8.59 -1.28 6.79
CA CYS A 11 7.38 -2.09 6.94
C CYS A 11 7.06 -2.31 8.44
N PRO A 12 5.84 -2.02 8.93
CA PRO A 12 5.48 -2.15 10.34
C PRO A 12 5.51 -3.61 10.83
N MET A 13 5.38 -4.59 9.92
CA MET A 13 5.29 -6.00 10.25
C MET A 13 6.64 -6.72 10.33
N CYS A 14 7.57 -6.39 9.42
CA CYS A 14 8.88 -7.06 9.34
C CYS A 14 10.08 -6.12 9.49
N LYS A 15 9.84 -4.81 9.64
CA LYS A 15 10.87 -3.76 9.78
C LYS A 15 11.81 -3.65 8.57
N HIS A 16 11.44 -4.23 7.43
CA HIS A 16 12.23 -4.15 6.20
C HIS A 16 12.21 -2.73 5.61
N HIS A 17 13.38 -2.32 5.11
CA HIS A 17 13.64 -1.07 4.40
C HIS A 17 14.64 -1.38 3.25
N PRO A 18 14.49 -0.77 2.06
CA PRO A 18 13.48 0.23 1.70
C PRO A 18 12.08 -0.38 1.47
N ILE A 19 11.06 0.47 1.52
CA ILE A 19 9.70 0.14 1.07
C ILE A 19 9.46 0.82 -0.28
N ASP A 20 8.85 0.09 -1.21
CA ASP A 20 8.59 0.60 -2.55
C ASP A 20 7.35 1.48 -2.54
N LEU A 21 7.37 2.57 -3.31
CA LEU A 21 6.24 3.48 -3.47
C LEU A 21 5.70 3.39 -4.90
N LEU A 22 4.40 3.24 -5.01
CA LEU A 22 3.64 3.38 -6.22
C LEU A 22 2.70 4.59 -6.10
N VAL A 23 2.83 5.54 -7.02
CA VAL A 23 2.05 6.78 -7.00
C VAL A 23 0.83 6.62 -7.91
N PHE A 24 -0.35 6.91 -7.36
CA PHE A 24 -1.59 6.98 -8.11
C PHE A 24 -1.93 8.43 -8.45
N GLU A 25 -2.03 9.30 -7.46
CA GLU A 25 -2.30 10.72 -7.67
C GLU A 25 -1.25 11.55 -6.95
N GLU A 26 -0.75 12.58 -7.63
CA GLU A 26 0.27 13.48 -7.10
C GLU A 26 0.01 14.90 -7.58
N GLY A 27 0.06 15.83 -6.62
CA GLY A 27 0.09 17.28 -6.85
C GLY A 27 1.38 17.87 -6.31
N GLN A 28 1.28 18.70 -5.27
CA GLN A 28 2.45 19.14 -4.49
C GLN A 28 3.01 18.04 -3.59
N GLU A 29 2.15 17.11 -3.19
CA GLU A 29 2.49 15.91 -2.47
C GLU A 29 1.75 14.71 -3.08
N ILE A 30 2.13 13.49 -2.69
CA ILE A 30 1.40 12.29 -3.08
C ILE A 30 0.05 12.31 -2.35
N GLU A 31 -1.04 12.33 -3.11
CA GLU A 31 -2.42 12.33 -2.60
C GLU A 31 -2.97 10.90 -2.52
N ALA A 32 -2.73 10.08 -3.55
CA ALA A 32 -3.08 8.67 -3.55
C ALA A 32 -1.91 7.81 -4.03
N GLY A 33 -1.75 6.64 -3.43
CA GLY A 33 -0.64 5.74 -3.75
C GLY A 33 -0.69 4.45 -2.95
N MET A 34 0.36 3.65 -3.08
CA MET A 34 0.52 2.40 -2.35
C MET A 34 1.98 2.22 -1.99
N LEU A 35 2.25 1.79 -0.76
CA LEU A 35 3.55 1.31 -0.33
C LEU A 35 3.57 -0.21 -0.40
N THR A 36 4.64 -0.82 -0.90
CA THR A 36 4.78 -2.28 -0.98
C THR A 36 6.09 -2.76 -0.38
N CYS A 37 6.04 -3.81 0.43
CA CYS A 37 7.21 -4.39 1.06
C CYS A 37 7.69 -5.62 0.28
N GLY A 38 8.85 -5.52 -0.36
CA GLY A 38 9.47 -6.63 -1.10
C GLY A 38 9.87 -7.85 -0.24
N SER A 39 9.98 -7.69 1.09
CA SER A 39 10.37 -8.79 1.98
C SER A 39 9.21 -9.66 2.45
N CYS A 40 8.04 -9.07 2.75
CA CYS A 40 6.90 -9.81 3.31
C CYS A 40 5.65 -9.85 2.43
N GLY A 41 5.64 -9.09 1.32
CA GLY A 41 4.54 -9.02 0.36
C GLY A 41 3.35 -8.19 0.82
N ARG A 42 3.50 -7.40 1.89
CA ARG A 42 2.44 -6.49 2.35
C ARG A 42 2.42 -5.21 1.57
N TRP A 43 1.22 -4.72 1.33
CA TRP A 43 0.98 -3.43 0.72
C TRP A 43 0.24 -2.52 1.70
N TYR A 44 0.39 -1.20 1.60
CA TYR A 44 -0.29 -0.23 2.45
C TYR A 44 -0.83 0.90 1.57
N PRO A 45 -2.14 1.21 1.62
CA PRO A 45 -2.68 2.29 0.81
C PRO A 45 -2.26 3.66 1.36
N ILE A 46 -2.11 4.62 0.46
CA ILE A 46 -2.02 6.05 0.77
C ILE A 46 -3.32 6.67 0.29
N ILE A 47 -4.09 7.23 1.23
CA ILE A 47 -5.41 7.86 0.99
C ILE A 47 -5.34 9.27 1.55
N ASP A 48 -5.74 10.26 0.76
CA ASP A 48 -5.68 11.69 1.12
C ASP A 48 -4.30 12.13 1.67
N GLY A 49 -3.24 11.54 1.09
CA GLY A 49 -1.86 11.79 1.46
C GLY A 49 -1.42 11.18 2.79
N ILE A 50 -2.21 10.29 3.38
CA ILE A 50 -1.94 9.59 4.64
C ILE A 50 -1.63 8.11 4.36
N PRO A 51 -0.42 7.61 4.67
CA PRO A 51 -0.12 6.18 4.61
C PRO A 51 -0.83 5.38 5.72
N HIS A 52 -1.70 4.44 5.35
CA HIS A 52 -2.40 3.57 6.30
C HIS A 52 -1.54 2.33 6.61
N MET A 53 -0.50 2.53 7.43
CA MET A 53 0.46 1.49 7.82
C MET A 53 0.03 0.71 9.07
N LEU A 54 -1.21 0.22 9.06
CA LEU A 54 -1.76 -0.57 10.18
C LEU A 54 -1.32 -2.04 10.11
N PRO A 55 -1.17 -2.73 11.26
CA PRO A 55 -1.08 -4.19 11.33
C PRO A 55 -2.28 -4.87 10.67
N ASP A 56 -2.07 -6.08 10.16
CA ASP A 56 -3.08 -6.82 9.39
C ASP A 56 -4.42 -6.99 10.15
N GLU A 57 -4.37 -7.20 11.46
CA GLU A 57 -5.56 -7.40 12.32
C GLU A 57 -6.44 -6.15 12.46
N LEU A 58 -5.88 -4.97 12.18
CA LEU A 58 -6.59 -3.69 12.25
C LEU A 58 -7.05 -3.21 10.87
N ARG A 59 -6.88 -4.03 9.82
CA ARG A 59 -7.24 -3.68 8.45
C ARG A 59 -8.61 -4.23 8.06
N GLY A 60 -9.49 -3.33 7.64
CA GLY A 60 -10.82 -3.66 7.15
C GLY A 60 -10.76 -4.24 5.74
N CYS A 61 -11.27 -5.47 5.59
CA CYS A 61 -11.30 -6.16 4.31
C CYS A 61 -12.06 -5.39 3.22
N GLU A 62 -13.23 -4.84 3.54
CA GLU A 62 -14.06 -4.10 2.57
C GLU A 62 -13.36 -2.83 2.07
N GLU A 63 -12.69 -2.10 2.96
CA GLU A 63 -11.96 -0.88 2.62
C GLU A 63 -10.77 -1.18 1.71
N ASP A 64 -9.99 -2.22 2.04
CA ASP A 64 -8.81 -2.62 1.28
C ASP A 64 -9.17 -3.15 -0.11
N VAL A 65 -10.19 -3.99 -0.20
CA VAL A 65 -10.69 -4.51 -1.48
C VAL A 65 -11.30 -3.38 -2.31
N GLY A 66 -12.01 -2.43 -1.68
CA GLY A 66 -12.51 -1.23 -2.35
C GLY A 66 -11.38 -0.37 -2.92
N PHE A 67 -10.29 -0.20 -2.18
CA PHE A 67 -9.10 0.50 -2.64
C PHE A 67 -8.43 -0.19 -3.83
N LEU A 68 -8.21 -1.51 -3.73
CA LEU A 68 -7.64 -2.31 -4.83
C LEU A 68 -8.54 -2.26 -6.07
N SER A 69 -9.86 -2.33 -5.91
CA SER A 69 -10.83 -2.26 -7.00
C SER A 69 -10.80 -0.89 -7.70
N LYS A 70 -10.67 0.20 -6.93
CA LYS A 70 -10.53 1.56 -7.46
C LYS A 70 -9.27 1.72 -8.32
N TRP A 71 -8.15 1.12 -7.90
CA TRP A 71 -6.84 1.30 -8.52
C TRP A 71 -6.32 0.09 -9.32
N LYS A 72 -7.19 -0.87 -9.64
CA LYS A 72 -6.84 -2.16 -10.25
C LYS A 72 -5.92 -2.06 -11.47
N ASP A 73 -6.09 -1.04 -12.31
CA ASP A 73 -5.36 -0.89 -13.57
C ASP A 73 -3.93 -0.34 -13.35
N ARG A 74 -3.64 0.14 -12.14
CA ARG A 74 -2.34 0.73 -11.77
C ARG A 74 -1.58 -0.10 -10.74
N VAL A 75 -2.27 -0.93 -9.97
CA VAL A 75 -1.67 -1.83 -8.97
C VAL A 75 -0.97 -2.99 -9.69
N PRO A 76 0.26 -3.37 -9.31
CA PRO A 76 0.96 -4.50 -9.91
C PRO A 76 0.19 -5.81 -9.72
N GLU A 77 0.20 -6.66 -10.74
CA GLU A 77 -0.51 -7.94 -10.73
C GLU A 77 -0.10 -8.82 -9.53
N ALA A 78 1.16 -8.77 -9.11
CA ALA A 78 1.65 -9.49 -7.93
C ALA A 78 0.89 -9.09 -6.65
N VAL A 79 0.56 -7.80 -6.48
CA VAL A 79 -0.22 -7.33 -5.32
C VAL A 79 -1.68 -7.73 -5.45
N LEU A 80 -2.25 -7.66 -6.66
CA LEU A 80 -3.64 -8.07 -6.89
C LEU A 80 -3.89 -9.55 -6.62
N ARG A 81 -2.87 -10.41 -6.81
CA ARG A 81 -2.99 -11.87 -6.69
C ARG A 81 -2.44 -12.44 -5.38
N GLU A 82 -1.40 -11.83 -4.82
CA GLU A 82 -0.64 -12.38 -3.68
C GLU A 82 -0.37 -11.33 -2.58
N GLY A 83 -0.90 -10.12 -2.74
CA GLY A 83 -0.72 -9.04 -1.79
C GLY A 83 -1.34 -9.36 -0.43
N LYS A 84 -0.62 -9.01 0.64
CA LYS A 84 -1.10 -9.16 2.02
C LYS A 84 -1.54 -7.79 2.59
N PRO A 85 -2.57 -7.76 3.46
CA PRO A 85 -3.33 -8.89 3.99
C PRO A 85 -4.43 -9.40 3.05
N TYR A 86 -4.94 -8.55 2.15
CA TYR A 86 -5.99 -8.90 1.21
C TYR A 86 -5.53 -8.70 -0.23
N SER A 87 -6.01 -9.57 -1.11
CA SER A 87 -5.82 -9.51 -2.56
C SER A 87 -7.18 -9.58 -3.27
N LEU A 88 -7.25 -9.16 -4.55
CA LEU A 88 -8.49 -9.29 -5.33
C LEU A 88 -8.79 -10.73 -5.73
N LYS A 89 -7.85 -11.67 -5.53
CA LYS A 89 -8.09 -13.10 -5.77
C LYS A 89 -8.87 -13.76 -4.62
N ASP A 90 -8.87 -13.14 -3.45
CA ASP A 90 -9.60 -13.66 -2.28
C ASP A 90 -11.13 -13.48 -2.41
N PHE A 91 -11.59 -12.78 -3.46
CA PHE A 91 -12.99 -12.42 -3.73
C PHE A 91 -13.35 -12.66 -5.21
#